data_AF-A0A915U857-F1
#
_entry.id   AF-A0A915U857-F1
#
_cell.length_a   1.000
_cell.length_b   1.000
_cell.length_c   1.000
_cell.angle_alpha   90.00
_cell.angle_beta   90.00
_cell.angle_gamma   90.00
#
_symmetry.space_group_name_H-M   'P 1'
#
loop_
_entity.id
_entity.type
_entity.pdbx_description
1 polymer ?
#
loop_
_entity_poly.entity_id
_entity_poly.type
_entity_poly.pdbx_seq_one_letter_code
_entity_poly.pdbx_strand_id
1 'polypeptide(L)'
;MTGRKLLLVALAAIVIVCGSDRTRARGRPATATPPLPARLAEYIQAHVRLTSAEQQQLLAGSPVTKLMQSDPSKEVAIFGAVWVDAPIARYVAAVRDIEQFEKGANFLVTKKISSPPRLEDFDRLTLPADDLADLRQCKVGDCEIKLSANALTRLRNGVDWSRPTATADAERGLRKIAFEYVTGYLEGGNARLAAYRDTDRPTFVAQEFATMVKQMPSLTTYLPDLKRYLLEYPAFTLPDSESFLYWQDAKFGLKPTVRINHLTIAERPTHTAVVSKMLYASHYFWTAIELRVLVPDPARGQGFWFANVNRSRSDGLGGFLGSIIRGKVRGEAEKGMRAALETTKARLEAR
;
A
#
# COMPACT_ATOMS: atom_id res chain seq x y z
N MET A 1 30.23 -20.27 38.50
CA MET A 1 30.49 -19.11 39.37
C MET A 1 29.83 -17.90 38.74
N THR A 2 28.85 -17.33 39.45
CA THR A 2 28.38 -15.92 39.46
C THR A 2 28.20 -15.20 38.10
N GLY A 3 27.04 -14.68 37.68
CA GLY A 3 25.79 -14.35 38.38
C GLY A 3 25.53 -12.83 38.36
N ARG A 4 24.46 -12.42 37.64
CA ARG A 4 23.56 -11.25 37.84
C ARG A 4 24.12 -9.81 37.85
N LYS A 5 23.37 -8.88 37.22
CA LYS A 5 22.51 -7.83 37.86
C LYS A 5 21.91 -6.90 36.78
N LEU A 6 20.61 -7.03 36.45
CA LEU A 6 19.52 -6.10 36.82
C LEU A 6 19.94 -4.80 37.52
N LEU A 7 19.55 -3.65 36.93
CA LEU A 7 19.42 -2.38 37.64
C LEU A 7 17.97 -1.87 37.50
N LEU A 8 17.22 -2.00 38.60
CA LEU A 8 16.11 -1.12 38.97
C LEU A 8 16.70 0.00 39.84
N VAL A 9 16.24 1.24 39.66
CA VAL A 9 16.35 2.29 40.69
C VAL A 9 14.99 2.93 40.89
N ALA A 10 14.65 3.12 42.16
CA ALA A 10 13.34 3.43 42.71
C ALA A 10 13.18 4.91 43.10
N LEU A 11 11.98 5.20 43.65
CA LEU A 11 11.31 6.45 43.99
C LEU A 11 11.90 7.34 45.12
N ALA A 12 11.33 8.58 45.15
CA ALA A 12 10.93 9.44 46.28
C ALA A 12 11.92 10.55 46.73
N ALA A 13 11.56 11.75 47.22
CA ALA A 13 10.34 12.60 47.33
C ALA A 13 10.74 13.98 47.97
N ILE A 14 9.74 14.89 48.18
CA ILE A 14 9.67 16.13 49.04
C ILE A 14 9.86 17.47 48.28
N VAL A 15 8.81 18.23 47.90
CA VAL A 15 7.81 19.12 48.59
C VAL A 15 8.35 20.49 49.02
N ILE A 16 7.81 21.57 48.43
CA ILE A 16 7.47 22.83 49.12
C ILE A 16 6.17 23.40 48.52
N VAL A 17 5.23 23.77 49.39
CA VAL A 17 3.96 24.46 49.14
C VAL A 17 4.16 25.97 49.31
N CYS A 18 3.65 26.78 48.38
CA CYS A 18 3.15 28.13 48.67
C CYS A 18 1.94 28.39 47.75
N GLY A 19 0.81 28.79 48.34
CA GLY A 19 -0.42 29.12 47.63
C GLY A 19 -0.60 30.62 47.43
N SER A 20 -1.40 30.98 46.43
CA SER A 20 -2.30 32.14 46.44
C SER A 20 -3.19 32.14 45.18
N ASP A 21 -4.47 32.41 45.42
CA ASP A 21 -5.50 32.95 44.53
C ASP A 21 -6.03 32.11 43.36
N ARG A 22 -7.11 31.38 43.67
CA ARG A 22 -8.11 30.93 42.70
C ARG A 22 -8.92 32.14 42.19
N THR A 23 -8.39 32.86 41.20
CA THR A 23 -9.27 33.57 40.26
C THR A 23 -9.95 32.52 39.39
N ARG A 24 -11.26 32.37 39.59
CA ARG A 24 -12.14 31.51 38.79
C ARG A 24 -12.23 32.10 37.38
N ALA A 25 -11.23 31.82 36.54
CA ALA A 25 -11.34 32.03 35.11
C ALA A 25 -12.56 31.22 34.65
N ARG A 26 -13.62 31.90 34.22
CA ARG A 26 -14.74 31.28 33.52
C ARG A 26 -14.13 30.61 32.30
N GLY A 27 -13.95 29.29 32.38
CA GLY A 27 -13.52 28.47 31.26
C GLY A 27 -14.45 28.75 30.10
N ARG A 28 -13.90 29.36 29.05
CA ARG A 28 -14.52 29.40 27.73
C ARG A 28 -14.91 27.95 27.42
N PRO A 29 -16.18 27.66 27.09
CA PRO A 29 -16.59 26.28 26.84
C PRO A 29 -15.63 25.70 25.81
N ALA A 30 -14.95 24.60 26.16
CA ALA A 30 -14.14 23.87 25.21
C ALA A 30 -15.06 23.57 24.04
N THR A 31 -14.80 24.19 22.89
CA THR A 31 -15.57 23.95 21.67
C THR A 31 -15.47 22.45 21.41
N ALA A 32 -16.59 21.74 21.54
CA ALA A 32 -16.60 20.30 21.36
C ALA A 32 -16.01 19.99 19.97
N THR A 33 -15.03 19.08 19.92
CA THR A 33 -14.46 18.64 18.66
C THR A 33 -15.59 18.13 17.76
N PRO A 34 -15.75 18.67 16.54
CA PRO A 34 -16.80 18.21 15.63
C PRO A 34 -16.72 16.69 15.41
N PRO A 35 -17.88 16.00 15.31
CA PRO A 35 -17.88 14.58 14.99
C PRO A 35 -17.35 14.34 13.57
N LEU A 36 -16.94 13.10 13.29
CA LEU A 36 -16.55 12.70 11.93
C LEU A 36 -17.72 12.84 10.95
N PRO A 37 -17.46 13.10 9.66
CA PRO A 37 -18.47 13.04 8.61
C PRO A 37 -19.24 11.71 8.63
N ALA A 38 -20.56 11.76 8.46
CA ALA A 38 -21.46 10.63 8.73
C ALA A 38 -21.04 9.31 8.06
N ARG A 39 -20.67 9.32 6.77
CA ARG A 39 -20.22 8.11 6.06
C ARG A 39 -18.92 7.53 6.60
N LEU A 40 -17.97 8.39 7.00
CA LEU A 40 -16.72 7.95 7.59
C LEU A 40 -16.95 7.38 9.00
N ALA A 41 -17.81 8.03 9.78
CA ALA A 41 -18.22 7.56 11.10
C ALA A 41 -18.89 6.17 11.02
N GLU A 42 -19.83 6.01 10.10
CA GLU A 42 -20.54 4.75 9.86
C GLU A 42 -19.58 3.63 9.44
N TYR A 43 -18.69 3.89 8.49
CA TYR A 43 -17.68 2.93 8.04
C TYR A 43 -16.77 2.48 9.20
N ILE A 44 -16.30 3.45 10.01
CA ILE A 44 -15.46 3.16 11.17
C ILE A 44 -16.23 2.31 12.19
N GLN A 45 -17.48 2.65 12.49
CA GLN A 45 -18.28 1.92 13.47
C GLN A 45 -18.59 0.49 13.01
N ALA A 46 -18.99 0.31 11.75
CA ALA A 46 -19.42 -0.98 11.24
C ALA A 46 -18.25 -1.93 10.95
N HIS A 47 -17.16 -1.42 10.37
CA HIS A 47 -16.13 -2.26 9.74
C HIS A 47 -14.74 -2.14 10.37
N VAL A 48 -14.33 -0.96 10.84
CA VAL A 48 -13.00 -0.76 11.44
C VAL A 48 -13.02 -1.09 12.93
N ARG A 49 -14.10 -0.71 13.63
CA ARG A 49 -14.33 -0.91 15.07
C ARG A 49 -13.19 -0.32 15.92
N LEU A 50 -12.90 0.96 15.71
CA LEU A 50 -12.00 1.71 16.58
C LEU A 50 -12.57 1.77 18.00
N THR A 51 -11.70 1.55 18.99
CA THR A 51 -11.98 1.75 20.41
C THR A 51 -12.23 3.22 20.72
N SER A 52 -12.85 3.53 21.87
CA SER A 52 -13.08 4.91 22.28
C SER A 52 -11.79 5.74 22.35
N ALA A 53 -10.69 5.14 22.81
CA ALA A 53 -9.37 5.80 22.85
C ALA A 53 -8.83 6.10 21.45
N GLU A 54 -8.92 5.14 20.52
CA GLU A 54 -8.53 5.34 19.12
C GLU A 54 -9.41 6.40 18.44
N GLN A 55 -10.72 6.43 18.72
CA GLN A 55 -11.62 7.47 18.19
C GLN A 55 -11.26 8.86 18.71
N GLN A 56 -10.98 9.00 20.01
CA GLN A 56 -10.53 10.26 20.60
C GLN A 56 -9.19 10.70 20.00
N GLN A 57 -8.25 9.78 19.79
CA GLN A 57 -6.98 10.05 19.13
C GLN A 57 -7.18 10.56 17.69
N LEU A 58 -8.05 9.91 16.91
CA LEU A 58 -8.37 10.34 15.55
C LEU A 58 -9.02 11.73 15.55
N LEU A 59 -10.00 11.96 16.44
CA LEU A 59 -10.65 13.27 16.60
C LEU A 59 -9.68 14.37 17.06
N ALA A 60 -8.63 14.03 17.80
CA ALA A 60 -7.54 14.97 18.11
C ALA A 60 -6.65 15.30 16.89
N GLY A 61 -6.87 14.63 15.75
CA GLY A 61 -6.12 14.82 14.51
C GLY A 61 -4.86 13.95 14.39
N SER A 62 -4.65 13.04 15.34
CA SER A 62 -3.50 12.15 15.37
C SER A 62 -3.74 10.88 14.53
N PRO A 63 -2.69 10.32 13.89
CA PRO A 63 -2.80 9.09 13.12
C PRO A 63 -3.25 7.89 13.95
N VAL A 64 -4.21 7.14 13.42
CA VAL A 64 -4.70 5.88 13.97
C VAL A 64 -4.55 4.78 12.92
N THR A 65 -4.20 3.58 13.37
CA THR A 65 -4.07 2.38 12.54
C THR A 65 -4.83 1.23 13.19
N LYS A 66 -5.39 0.34 12.37
CA LYS A 66 -6.12 -0.84 12.85
C LYS A 66 -6.00 -2.00 11.88
N LEU A 67 -5.57 -3.18 12.34
CA LEU A 67 -5.77 -4.42 11.58
C LEU A 67 -7.25 -4.68 11.33
N MET A 68 -7.57 -4.99 10.08
CA MET A 68 -8.92 -5.34 9.64
C MET A 68 -9.09 -6.86 9.55
N GLN A 69 -10.34 -7.31 9.63
CA GLN A 69 -10.67 -8.71 9.38
C GLN A 69 -10.29 -9.11 7.95
N SER A 70 -9.61 -10.25 7.84
CA SER A 70 -9.07 -10.82 6.61
C SER A 70 -8.75 -12.30 6.84
N ASP A 71 -8.48 -13.05 5.77
CA ASP A 71 -7.96 -14.41 5.89
C ASP A 71 -6.49 -14.36 6.35
N PRO A 72 -6.17 -14.69 7.62
CA PRO A 72 -4.82 -14.56 8.16
C PRO A 72 -3.80 -15.47 7.47
N SER A 73 -4.24 -16.51 6.75
CA SER A 73 -3.35 -17.48 6.10
C SER A 73 -2.73 -16.97 4.81
N LYS A 74 -3.24 -15.87 4.27
CA LYS A 74 -2.78 -15.31 2.99
C LYS A 74 -2.93 -13.80 2.87
N GLU A 75 -3.67 -13.13 3.75
CA GLU A 75 -4.05 -11.74 3.58
C GLU A 75 -3.73 -10.89 4.83
N VAL A 76 -3.22 -9.69 4.56
CA VAL A 76 -3.04 -8.62 5.54
C VAL A 76 -3.91 -7.46 5.11
N ALA A 77 -4.75 -6.98 6.03
CA ALA A 77 -5.66 -5.87 5.80
C ALA A 77 -5.52 -4.85 6.93
N ILE A 78 -5.31 -3.58 6.59
CA ILE A 78 -5.00 -2.51 7.55
C ILE A 78 -5.76 -1.26 7.17
N PHE A 79 -6.43 -0.67 8.15
CA PHE A 79 -7.00 0.66 8.09
C PHE A 79 -6.05 1.67 8.73
N GLY A 80 -5.98 2.86 8.17
CA GLY A 80 -5.31 4.02 8.73
C GLY A 80 -6.15 5.27 8.55
N ALA A 81 -6.14 6.20 9.50
CA ALA A 81 -6.77 7.50 9.31
C ALA A 81 -6.06 8.61 10.07
N VAL A 82 -6.10 9.83 9.52
CA VAL A 82 -5.56 11.05 10.13
C VAL A 82 -6.28 12.29 9.60
N TRP A 83 -6.30 13.38 10.38
CA TRP A 83 -6.66 14.70 9.87
C TRP A 83 -5.45 15.36 9.21
N VAL A 84 -5.62 15.91 8.01
CA VAL A 84 -4.61 16.70 7.31
C VAL A 84 -5.13 18.13 7.14
N ASP A 85 -4.41 19.09 7.70
CA ASP A 85 -4.67 20.53 7.62
C ASP A 85 -4.04 21.13 6.35
N ALA A 86 -4.51 20.65 5.20
CA ALA A 86 -4.12 21.14 3.89
C ALA A 86 -5.26 20.92 2.88
N PRO A 87 -5.31 21.68 1.76
CA PRO A 87 -6.30 21.44 0.72
C PRO A 87 -6.13 20.06 0.06
N ILE A 88 -7.24 19.38 -0.25
CA ILE A 88 -7.24 18.09 -0.99
C ILE A 88 -6.43 18.19 -2.28
N ALA A 89 -6.54 19.31 -2.99
CA ALA A 89 -5.82 19.57 -4.24
C ALA A 89 -4.29 19.44 -4.10
N ARG A 90 -3.73 19.75 -2.92
CA ARG A 90 -2.29 19.59 -2.65
C ARG A 90 -1.89 18.11 -2.65
N TYR A 91 -2.70 17.25 -2.06
CA TYR A 91 -2.46 15.81 -2.09
C TYR A 91 -2.65 15.24 -3.51
N VAL A 92 -3.70 15.65 -4.21
CA VAL A 92 -3.94 15.20 -5.59
C VAL A 92 -2.77 15.59 -6.50
N ALA A 93 -2.29 16.84 -6.41
CA ALA A 93 -1.12 17.29 -7.16
C ALA A 93 0.14 16.47 -6.82
N ALA A 94 0.36 16.15 -5.54
CA ALA A 94 1.47 15.31 -5.13
C ALA A 94 1.37 13.89 -5.72
N VAL A 95 0.19 13.27 -5.72
CA VAL A 95 0.00 11.93 -6.32
C VAL A 95 0.18 11.96 -7.85
N ARG A 96 -0.28 13.02 -8.53
CA ARG A 96 -0.07 13.20 -9.97
C ARG A 96 1.43 13.19 -10.33
N ASP A 97 2.26 13.75 -9.44
CA ASP A 97 3.72 13.71 -9.47
C ASP A 97 4.29 12.55 -8.62
N ILE A 98 3.83 11.33 -8.93
CA ILE A 98 4.14 10.13 -8.16
C ILE A 98 5.65 9.86 -8.03
N GLU A 99 6.44 10.22 -9.04
CA GLU A 99 7.90 10.03 -9.04
C GLU A 99 8.57 10.89 -7.95
N GLN A 100 8.05 12.09 -7.68
CA GLN A 100 8.52 12.92 -6.56
C GLN A 100 7.83 12.58 -5.24
N PHE A 101 6.59 12.09 -5.29
CA PHE A 101 5.85 11.71 -4.09
C PHE A 101 6.46 10.47 -3.43
N GLU A 102 6.73 9.43 -4.22
CA GLU A 102 7.26 8.14 -3.76
C GLU A 102 8.74 8.02 -4.11
N LYS A 103 9.57 8.89 -3.51
CA LYS A 103 11.04 8.86 -3.60
C LYS A 103 11.67 8.71 -2.22
N GLY A 104 12.87 8.16 -2.16
CA GLY A 104 13.69 8.12 -0.94
C GLY A 104 13.92 6.71 -0.42
N ALA A 105 14.25 6.57 0.86
CA ALA A 105 14.89 5.36 1.42
C ALA A 105 14.21 4.03 1.05
N ASN A 106 12.87 3.99 1.00
CA ASN A 106 12.10 2.77 0.69
C ASN A 106 11.69 2.62 -0.78
N PHE A 107 11.84 3.67 -1.59
CA PHE A 107 11.50 3.69 -3.02
C PHE A 107 12.75 3.99 -3.83
N LEU A 108 13.43 2.93 -4.28
CA LEU A 108 14.70 3.02 -5.02
C LEU A 108 14.48 3.63 -6.39
N VAL A 109 13.39 3.20 -7.04
CA VAL A 109 12.90 3.78 -8.27
C VAL A 109 11.39 3.88 -8.20
N THR A 110 10.85 5.01 -8.64
CA THR A 110 9.45 5.18 -9.02
C THR A 110 9.44 5.80 -10.41
N LYS A 111 8.73 5.17 -11.34
CA LYS A 111 8.71 5.61 -12.74
C LYS A 111 7.29 5.51 -13.29
N LYS A 112 6.74 6.65 -13.72
CA LYS A 112 5.47 6.71 -14.43
C LYS A 112 5.67 6.15 -15.84
N ILE A 113 4.72 5.33 -16.29
CA ILE A 113 4.75 4.71 -17.62
C ILE A 113 4.06 5.66 -18.61
N SER A 114 4.63 5.78 -19.81
CA SER A 114 4.10 6.64 -20.88
C SER A 114 2.71 6.16 -21.32
N SER A 115 1.93 7.06 -21.94
CA SER A 115 0.67 6.70 -22.60
C SER A 115 0.74 7.20 -24.06
N PRO A 116 0.88 6.29 -25.06
CA PRO A 116 0.99 4.84 -24.93
C PRO A 116 2.31 4.39 -24.25
N PRO A 117 2.34 3.18 -23.63
CA PRO A 117 3.56 2.64 -23.02
C PRO A 117 4.66 2.43 -24.06
N ARG A 118 5.91 2.59 -23.64
CA ARG A 118 7.08 2.31 -24.47
C ARG A 118 8.09 1.46 -23.71
N LEU A 119 8.99 0.76 -24.41
CA LEU A 119 9.99 -0.09 -23.75
C LEU A 119 10.95 0.73 -22.88
N GLU A 120 11.25 1.96 -23.30
CA GLU A 120 12.15 2.90 -22.61
C GLU A 120 11.63 3.31 -21.22
N ASP A 121 10.32 3.15 -20.97
CA ASP A 121 9.74 3.36 -19.64
C ASP A 121 10.36 2.42 -18.58
N PHE A 122 10.96 1.31 -19.01
CA PHE A 122 11.59 0.30 -18.16
C PHE A 122 13.12 0.30 -18.21
N ASP A 123 13.78 1.30 -18.82
CA ASP A 123 15.25 1.32 -18.93
C ASP A 123 15.98 1.32 -17.59
N ARG A 124 15.32 1.85 -16.55
CA ARG A 124 15.84 1.86 -15.17
C ARG A 124 15.52 0.59 -14.39
N LEU A 125 14.77 -0.35 -14.98
CA LEU A 125 14.46 -1.64 -14.35
C LEU A 125 15.70 -2.53 -14.46
N THR A 126 16.28 -2.82 -13.30
CA THR A 126 17.46 -3.67 -13.15
C THR A 126 17.16 -4.86 -12.24
N LEU A 127 17.94 -5.92 -12.36
CA LEU A 127 17.83 -7.09 -11.49
C LEU A 127 18.89 -7.02 -10.38
N PRO A 128 18.51 -7.15 -9.10
CA PRO A 128 19.46 -7.38 -8.02
C PRO A 128 20.34 -8.63 -8.28
N ALA A 129 21.54 -8.65 -7.71
CA ALA A 129 22.47 -9.77 -7.87
C ALA A 129 21.85 -11.12 -7.44
N ASP A 130 21.06 -11.11 -6.37
CA ASP A 130 20.37 -12.31 -5.88
C ASP A 130 19.32 -12.80 -6.90
N ASP A 131 18.55 -11.89 -7.48
CA ASP A 131 17.55 -12.24 -8.50
C ASP A 131 18.23 -12.79 -9.77
N LEU A 132 19.40 -12.27 -10.17
CA LEU A 132 20.19 -12.85 -11.25
C LEU A 132 20.69 -14.26 -10.93
N ALA A 133 21.05 -14.52 -9.66
CA ALA A 133 21.45 -15.85 -9.21
C ALA A 133 20.27 -16.83 -9.24
N ASP A 134 19.09 -16.38 -8.80
CA ASP A 134 17.87 -17.19 -8.82
C ASP A 134 17.45 -17.52 -10.26
N LEU A 135 17.48 -16.54 -11.17
CA LEU A 135 17.09 -16.73 -12.58
C LEU A 135 17.91 -17.80 -13.31
N ARG A 136 19.17 -18.04 -12.90
CA ARG A 136 20.01 -19.11 -13.47
C ARG A 136 19.44 -20.49 -13.21
N GLN A 137 18.77 -20.66 -12.08
CA GLN A 137 18.26 -21.94 -11.60
C GLN A 137 16.75 -22.08 -11.83
N CYS A 138 16.06 -20.95 -12.09
CA CYS A 138 14.62 -20.89 -12.25
C CYS A 138 14.07 -21.86 -13.31
N LYS A 139 13.02 -22.56 -12.91
CA LYS A 139 12.17 -23.42 -13.73
C LYS A 139 10.72 -23.07 -13.48
N VAL A 140 9.85 -23.50 -14.39
CA VAL A 140 8.41 -23.43 -14.15
C VAL A 140 8.09 -24.32 -12.96
N GLY A 141 7.48 -23.76 -11.92
CA GLY A 141 7.19 -24.44 -10.66
C GLY A 141 8.26 -24.28 -9.58
N ASP A 142 9.42 -23.71 -9.90
CA ASP A 142 10.57 -23.60 -9.00
C ASP A 142 11.42 -22.37 -9.36
N CYS A 143 11.00 -21.21 -8.87
CA CYS A 143 11.68 -19.94 -9.07
C CYS A 143 11.36 -18.98 -7.92
N GLU A 144 12.36 -18.22 -7.48
CA GLU A 144 12.17 -17.20 -6.43
C GLU A 144 11.54 -15.90 -6.96
N ILE A 145 11.43 -15.75 -8.29
CA ILE A 145 10.84 -14.58 -8.93
C ILE A 145 9.49 -14.94 -9.52
N LYS A 146 8.47 -14.16 -9.14
CA LYS A 146 7.10 -14.31 -9.62
C LYS A 146 7.01 -13.98 -11.09
N LEU A 147 6.75 -15.00 -11.91
CA LEU A 147 6.60 -14.90 -13.35
C LEU A 147 5.62 -15.96 -13.87
N SER A 148 5.07 -15.74 -15.07
CA SER A 148 4.27 -16.75 -15.76
C SER A 148 5.15 -17.85 -16.37
N ALA A 149 4.56 -19.02 -16.66
CA ALA A 149 5.32 -20.12 -17.28
C ALA A 149 5.98 -19.69 -18.61
N ASN A 150 5.28 -18.90 -19.42
CA ASN A 150 5.82 -18.39 -20.68
C ASN A 150 6.98 -17.40 -20.45
N ALA A 151 6.87 -16.52 -19.45
CA ALA A 151 7.93 -15.59 -19.09
C ALA A 151 9.18 -16.33 -18.60
N LEU A 152 9.02 -17.30 -17.69
CA LEU A 152 10.11 -18.15 -17.20
C LEU A 152 10.80 -18.92 -18.33
N THR A 153 10.01 -19.53 -19.22
CA THR A 153 10.55 -20.29 -20.36
C THR A 153 11.35 -19.39 -21.29
N ARG A 154 10.86 -18.18 -21.58
CA ARG A 154 11.57 -17.21 -22.45
C ARG A 154 12.86 -16.70 -21.82
N LEU A 155 12.86 -16.37 -20.53
CA LEU A 155 14.09 -15.95 -19.84
C LEU A 155 15.12 -17.06 -19.82
N ARG A 156 14.71 -18.29 -19.48
CA ARG A 156 15.61 -19.45 -19.44
C ARG A 156 16.23 -19.74 -20.81
N ASN A 157 15.45 -19.66 -21.88
CA ASN A 157 15.94 -19.95 -23.23
C ASN A 157 16.68 -18.76 -23.87
N GLY A 158 16.45 -17.54 -23.38
CA GLY A 158 16.96 -16.30 -23.96
C GLY A 158 18.25 -15.77 -23.32
N VAL A 159 18.73 -16.39 -22.24
CA VAL A 159 19.94 -15.97 -21.52
C VAL A 159 20.98 -17.09 -21.53
N ASP A 160 22.10 -16.84 -22.20
CA ASP A 160 23.29 -17.70 -22.12
C ASP A 160 24.17 -17.24 -20.95
N TRP A 161 24.04 -17.92 -19.81
CA TRP A 161 24.75 -17.59 -18.58
C TRP A 161 26.27 -17.76 -18.64
N SER A 162 26.80 -18.38 -19.70
CA SER A 162 28.25 -18.47 -19.93
C SER A 162 28.84 -17.19 -20.54
N ARG A 163 27.99 -16.31 -21.10
CA ARG A 163 28.42 -15.09 -21.79
C ARG A 163 28.57 -13.92 -20.82
N PRO A 164 29.52 -12.99 -21.07
CA PRO A 164 29.60 -11.73 -20.32
C PRO A 164 28.34 -10.87 -20.40
N THR A 165 27.50 -11.06 -21.42
CA THR A 165 26.27 -10.30 -21.64
C THR A 165 25.08 -10.81 -20.83
N ALA A 166 25.20 -11.94 -20.13
CA ALA A 166 24.07 -12.64 -19.50
C ALA A 166 23.19 -11.75 -18.62
N THR A 167 23.80 -10.88 -17.79
CA THR A 167 23.06 -9.92 -16.97
C THR A 167 22.25 -8.95 -17.82
N ALA A 168 22.88 -8.32 -18.81
CA ALA A 168 22.20 -7.39 -19.71
C ALA A 168 21.09 -8.10 -20.52
N ASP A 169 21.30 -9.36 -20.89
CA ASP A 169 20.33 -10.16 -21.64
C ASP A 169 19.10 -10.49 -20.78
N ALA A 170 19.32 -10.87 -19.51
CA ALA A 170 18.27 -11.11 -18.53
C ALA A 170 17.45 -9.85 -18.24
N GLU A 171 18.12 -8.71 -18.01
CA GLU A 171 17.44 -7.44 -17.79
C GLU A 171 16.62 -6.99 -19.01
N ARG A 172 17.16 -7.11 -20.23
CA ARG A 172 16.39 -6.82 -21.46
C ARG A 172 15.16 -7.72 -21.58
N GLY A 173 15.30 -9.01 -21.26
CA GLY A 173 14.18 -9.95 -21.20
C GLY A 173 13.11 -9.54 -20.20
N LEU A 174 13.51 -9.13 -19.00
CA LEU A 174 12.58 -8.69 -17.95
C LEU A 174 11.88 -7.38 -18.29
N ARG A 175 12.59 -6.40 -18.85
CA ARG A 175 12.00 -5.13 -19.34
C ARG A 175 10.91 -5.40 -20.38
N LYS A 176 11.18 -6.32 -21.31
CA LYS A 176 10.18 -6.75 -22.30
C LYS A 176 8.97 -7.41 -21.64
N ILE A 177 9.18 -8.27 -20.64
CA ILE A 177 8.07 -8.89 -19.89
C ILE A 177 7.23 -7.84 -19.15
N ALA A 178 7.87 -6.88 -18.48
CA ALA A 178 7.18 -5.81 -17.77
C ALA A 178 6.33 -4.94 -18.72
N PHE A 179 6.89 -4.60 -19.88
CA PHE A 179 6.17 -3.93 -20.96
C PHE A 179 4.96 -4.74 -21.43
N GLU A 180 5.11 -6.04 -21.69
CA GLU A 180 4.02 -6.93 -22.10
C GLU A 180 2.92 -7.08 -21.03
N TYR A 181 3.26 -7.07 -19.74
CA TYR A 181 2.27 -7.06 -18.66
C TYR A 181 1.43 -5.80 -18.67
N VAL A 182 2.07 -4.66 -18.92
CA VAL A 182 1.38 -3.36 -19.00
C VAL A 182 0.49 -3.27 -20.23
N THR A 183 1.02 -3.56 -21.42
CA THR A 183 0.23 -3.49 -22.66
C THR A 183 -0.91 -4.50 -22.64
N GLY A 184 -0.65 -5.74 -22.21
CA GLY A 184 -1.67 -6.76 -22.04
C GLY A 184 -2.78 -6.31 -21.08
N TYR A 185 -2.44 -5.69 -19.95
CA TYR A 185 -3.44 -5.16 -19.02
C TYR A 185 -4.27 -4.02 -19.62
N LEU A 186 -3.67 -3.12 -20.39
CA LEU A 186 -4.41 -2.04 -21.07
C LEU A 186 -5.38 -2.59 -22.12
N GLU A 187 -5.02 -3.66 -22.82
CA GLU A 187 -5.84 -4.29 -23.87
C GLU A 187 -7.03 -5.09 -23.31
N GLY A 188 -6.78 -5.93 -22.30
CA GLY A 188 -7.77 -6.92 -21.84
C GLY A 188 -7.98 -6.95 -20.33
N GLY A 189 -7.42 -5.98 -19.60
CA GLY A 189 -7.72 -5.79 -18.20
C GLY A 189 -7.32 -6.97 -17.33
N ASN A 190 -8.23 -7.36 -16.43
CA ASN A 190 -7.99 -8.46 -15.49
C ASN A 190 -7.79 -9.80 -16.17
N ALA A 191 -8.36 -10.03 -17.35
CA ALA A 191 -8.17 -11.27 -18.08
C ALA A 191 -6.72 -11.45 -18.58
N ARG A 192 -5.92 -10.38 -18.57
CA ARG A 192 -4.53 -10.36 -19.03
C ARG A 192 -3.51 -10.27 -17.89
N LEU A 193 -3.97 -10.28 -16.64
CA LEU A 193 -3.07 -10.42 -15.48
C LEU A 193 -2.44 -11.82 -15.46
N ALA A 194 -1.20 -11.90 -15.00
CA ALA A 194 -0.44 -13.13 -15.02
C ALA A 194 -1.05 -14.22 -14.12
N ALA A 195 -0.84 -15.48 -14.52
CA ALA A 195 -0.84 -16.60 -13.59
C ALA A 195 0.61 -16.87 -13.21
N TYR A 196 0.98 -16.66 -11.94
CA TYR A 196 2.32 -16.95 -11.48
C TYR A 196 2.56 -18.45 -11.41
N ARG A 197 3.73 -18.87 -11.88
CA ARG A 197 4.21 -20.24 -11.97
C ARG A 197 5.63 -20.35 -11.42
N ASP A 198 5.92 -19.52 -10.43
CA ASP A 198 7.14 -19.50 -9.61
C ASP A 198 7.18 -20.69 -8.65
N THR A 199 6.01 -21.20 -8.23
CA THR A 199 5.89 -22.45 -7.45
C THR A 199 5.00 -23.46 -8.17
N ASP A 200 5.04 -24.72 -7.72
CA ASP A 200 4.23 -25.81 -8.26
C ASP A 200 2.74 -25.48 -8.35
N ARG A 201 2.22 -24.74 -7.35
CA ARG A 201 0.82 -24.31 -7.32
C ARG A 201 0.67 -22.96 -8.02
N PRO A 202 -0.08 -22.88 -9.13
CA PRO A 202 -0.28 -21.62 -9.83
C PRO A 202 -1.05 -20.63 -8.95
N THR A 203 -0.64 -19.37 -9.01
CA THR A 203 -1.40 -18.25 -8.43
C THR A 203 -2.05 -17.42 -9.53
N PHE A 204 -3.38 -17.44 -9.59
CA PHE A 204 -4.14 -16.68 -10.59
C PHE A 204 -4.43 -15.27 -10.08
N VAL A 205 -3.60 -14.29 -10.46
CA VAL A 205 -3.65 -12.92 -9.91
C VAL A 205 -5.03 -12.28 -10.06
N ALA A 206 -5.69 -12.48 -11.20
CA ALA A 206 -7.04 -11.95 -11.45
C ALA A 206 -8.08 -12.49 -10.45
N GLN A 207 -8.02 -13.78 -10.13
CA GLN A 207 -8.94 -14.42 -9.18
C GLN A 207 -8.65 -13.98 -7.74
N GLU A 208 -7.38 -13.90 -7.36
CA GLU A 208 -6.96 -13.41 -6.05
C GLU A 208 -7.41 -11.96 -5.84
N PHE A 209 -7.21 -11.10 -6.84
CA PHE A 209 -7.66 -9.70 -6.80
C PHE A 209 -9.19 -9.59 -6.71
N ALA A 210 -9.92 -10.31 -7.57
CA ALA A 210 -11.38 -10.24 -7.60
C ALA A 210 -12.01 -10.70 -6.28
N THR A 211 -11.50 -11.78 -5.69
CA THR A 211 -11.99 -12.27 -4.39
C THR A 211 -11.63 -11.33 -3.25
N MET A 212 -10.44 -10.72 -3.25
CA MET A 212 -10.05 -9.70 -2.26
C MET A 212 -10.95 -8.47 -2.33
N VAL A 213 -11.19 -7.93 -3.53
CA VAL A 213 -12.05 -6.74 -3.75
C VAL A 213 -13.50 -7.01 -3.36
N LYS A 214 -14.04 -8.20 -3.66
CA LYS A 214 -15.41 -8.59 -3.25
C LYS A 214 -15.61 -8.58 -1.73
N GLN A 215 -14.54 -8.78 -0.95
CA GLN A 215 -14.58 -8.79 0.52
C GLN A 215 -14.31 -7.42 1.14
N MET A 216 -14.14 -6.36 0.35
CA MET A 216 -13.91 -5.00 0.86
C MET A 216 -15.23 -4.25 1.03
N PRO A 217 -15.66 -3.92 2.28
CA PRO A 217 -16.89 -3.15 2.49
C PRO A 217 -16.80 -1.73 1.94
N SER A 218 -15.60 -1.12 1.96
CA SER A 218 -15.34 0.20 1.38
C SER A 218 -15.71 0.26 -0.10
N LEU A 219 -15.41 -0.80 -0.86
CA LEU A 219 -15.72 -0.90 -2.29
C LEU A 219 -17.12 -1.43 -2.55
N THR A 220 -17.65 -2.31 -1.70
CA THR A 220 -18.95 -2.94 -1.95
C THR A 220 -20.13 -2.06 -1.54
N THR A 221 -20.03 -1.36 -0.41
CA THR A 221 -21.13 -0.54 0.12
C THR A 221 -20.98 0.93 -0.26
N TYR A 222 -19.76 1.48 -0.21
CA TYR A 222 -19.54 2.92 -0.29
C TYR A 222 -19.04 3.42 -1.65
N LEU A 223 -18.30 2.59 -2.41
CA LEU A 223 -17.70 2.95 -3.70
C LEU A 223 -17.97 1.88 -4.79
N PRO A 224 -19.25 1.56 -5.10
CA PRO A 224 -19.61 0.47 -6.02
C PRO A 224 -19.12 0.69 -7.46
N ASP A 225 -19.12 1.92 -7.98
CA ASP A 225 -18.60 2.20 -9.32
C ASP A 225 -17.09 2.01 -9.40
N LEU A 226 -16.36 2.37 -8.34
CA LEU A 226 -14.92 2.12 -8.24
C LEU A 226 -14.64 0.62 -8.19
N LYS A 227 -15.45 -0.15 -7.45
CA LYS A 227 -15.38 -1.62 -7.46
C LYS A 227 -15.56 -2.18 -8.86
N ARG A 228 -16.59 -1.72 -9.58
CA ARG A 228 -16.87 -2.15 -10.94
C ARG A 228 -15.69 -1.85 -11.86
N TYR A 229 -15.18 -0.62 -11.82
CA TYR A 229 -13.99 -0.20 -12.57
C TYR A 229 -12.77 -1.09 -12.29
N LEU A 230 -12.45 -1.37 -11.03
CA LEU A 230 -11.31 -2.23 -10.67
C LEU A 230 -11.43 -3.66 -11.22
N LEU A 231 -12.66 -4.16 -11.37
CA LEU A 231 -12.97 -5.52 -11.82
C LEU A 231 -13.15 -5.63 -13.35
N GLU A 232 -13.65 -4.58 -13.99
CA GLU A 232 -14.10 -4.59 -15.40
C GLU A 232 -13.26 -3.69 -16.32
N TYR A 233 -12.29 -2.93 -15.81
CA TYR A 233 -11.34 -2.20 -16.67
C TYR A 233 -10.69 -3.15 -17.70
N PRO A 234 -10.55 -2.78 -18.99
CA PRO A 234 -10.93 -1.49 -19.59
C PRO A 234 -12.37 -1.39 -20.11
N ALA A 235 -13.16 -2.47 -20.04
CA ALA A 235 -14.54 -2.51 -20.55
C ALA A 235 -15.48 -1.53 -19.81
N PHE A 236 -15.20 -1.24 -18.54
CA PHE A 236 -15.84 -0.15 -17.80
C PHE A 236 -14.81 0.93 -17.46
N THR A 237 -15.09 2.18 -17.84
CA THR A 237 -14.35 3.37 -17.43
C THR A 237 -15.10 4.07 -16.30
N LEU A 238 -14.36 4.69 -15.38
CA LEU A 238 -14.94 5.45 -14.28
C LEU A 238 -15.08 6.92 -14.71
N PRO A 239 -16.29 7.49 -14.73
CA PRO A 239 -16.48 8.91 -15.06
C PRO A 239 -15.74 9.82 -14.10
N ASP A 240 -15.36 11.02 -14.57
CA ASP A 240 -14.67 12.04 -13.78
C ASP A 240 -13.49 11.48 -12.98
N SER A 241 -12.68 10.67 -13.67
CA SER A 241 -11.48 10.08 -13.10
C SER A 241 -10.33 10.16 -14.09
N GLU A 242 -9.12 10.28 -13.53
CA GLU A 242 -7.89 10.12 -14.27
C GLU A 242 -7.17 8.87 -13.77
N SER A 243 -6.37 8.27 -14.64
CA SER A 243 -5.57 7.11 -14.26
C SER A 243 -4.24 7.10 -14.97
N PHE A 244 -3.25 6.46 -14.35
CA PHE A 244 -1.95 6.22 -14.95
C PHE A 244 -1.33 4.94 -14.41
N LEU A 245 -0.42 4.38 -15.20
CA LEU A 245 0.41 3.26 -14.80
C LEU A 245 1.78 3.78 -14.33
N TYR A 246 2.36 3.10 -13.36
CA TYR A 246 3.72 3.33 -12.91
C TYR A 246 4.30 2.02 -12.39
N TRP A 247 5.63 1.94 -12.39
CA TRP A 247 6.34 0.85 -11.73
C TRP A 247 7.31 1.41 -10.70
N GLN A 248 7.66 0.55 -9.74
CA GLN A 248 8.58 0.88 -8.67
C GLN A 248 9.52 -0.27 -8.41
N ASP A 249 10.73 0.05 -7.96
CA ASP A 249 11.58 -0.84 -7.20
C ASP A 249 11.60 -0.35 -5.76
N ALA A 250 10.97 -1.13 -4.86
CA ALA A 250 10.75 -0.75 -3.48
C ALA A 250 11.45 -1.71 -2.52
N LYS A 251 12.10 -1.17 -1.49
CA LYS A 251 12.63 -1.97 -0.39
C LYS A 251 11.47 -2.45 0.48
N PHE A 252 11.16 -3.73 0.37
CA PHE A 252 10.15 -4.40 1.16
C PHE A 252 10.67 -5.78 1.58
N GLY A 253 10.62 -6.10 2.86
CA GLY A 253 11.12 -7.39 3.35
C GLY A 253 12.63 -7.56 3.15
N LEU A 254 13.04 -8.72 2.64
CA LEU A 254 14.46 -9.09 2.47
C LEU A 254 15.02 -8.69 1.09
N LYS A 255 14.22 -8.85 0.03
CA LYS A 255 14.58 -8.57 -1.36
C LYS A 255 13.82 -7.34 -1.86
N PRO A 256 14.47 -6.36 -2.50
CA PRO A 256 13.77 -5.30 -3.23
C PRO A 256 12.74 -5.90 -4.18
N THR A 257 11.57 -5.27 -4.26
CA THR A 257 10.42 -5.79 -5.02
C THR A 257 10.07 -4.83 -6.13
N VAL A 258 10.13 -5.31 -7.38
CA VAL A 258 9.58 -4.60 -8.52
C VAL A 258 8.07 -4.74 -8.49
N ARG A 259 7.33 -3.62 -8.54
CA ARG A 259 5.88 -3.58 -8.55
C ARG A 259 5.38 -2.76 -9.73
N ILE A 260 4.37 -3.24 -10.44
CA ILE A 260 3.64 -2.46 -11.46
C ILE A 260 2.25 -2.18 -10.91
N ASN A 261 1.83 -0.92 -10.97
CA ASN A 261 0.58 -0.47 -10.37
C ASN A 261 -0.24 0.36 -11.36
N HIS A 262 -1.56 0.24 -11.25
CA HIS A 262 -2.56 1.10 -11.88
C HIS A 262 -3.15 2.02 -10.81
N LEU A 263 -2.89 3.31 -10.94
CA LEU A 263 -3.42 4.33 -10.05
C LEU A 263 -4.60 5.04 -10.72
N THR A 264 -5.67 5.23 -9.97
CA THR A 264 -6.85 6.00 -10.39
C THR A 264 -7.19 7.04 -9.34
N ILE A 265 -7.44 8.27 -9.78
CA ILE A 265 -7.91 9.40 -8.98
C ILE A 265 -9.32 9.72 -9.45
N ALA A 266 -10.29 9.62 -8.55
CA ALA A 266 -11.69 9.94 -8.80
C ALA A 266 -12.12 11.07 -7.85
N GLU A 267 -12.28 12.26 -8.40
CA GLU A 267 -12.71 13.44 -7.65
C GLU A 267 -14.25 13.49 -7.65
N ARG A 268 -14.86 13.63 -6.47
CA ARG A 268 -16.31 13.76 -6.28
C ARG A 268 -16.60 14.94 -5.35
N PRO A 269 -17.81 15.53 -5.38
CA PRO A 269 -18.16 16.63 -4.49
C PRO A 269 -18.03 16.31 -3.00
N THR A 270 -18.21 15.03 -2.62
CA THR A 270 -18.21 14.60 -1.21
C THR A 270 -16.90 13.96 -0.75
N HIS A 271 -16.02 13.57 -1.67
CA HIS A 271 -14.75 12.91 -1.37
C HIS A 271 -13.85 12.85 -2.61
N THR A 272 -12.56 12.63 -2.41
CA THR A 272 -11.66 12.17 -3.48
C THR A 272 -11.19 10.77 -3.16
N ALA A 273 -11.37 9.83 -4.09
CA ALA A 273 -10.85 8.47 -3.97
C ALA A 273 -9.59 8.34 -4.82
N VAL A 274 -8.50 7.87 -4.21
CA VAL A 274 -7.25 7.50 -4.88
C VAL A 274 -7.00 6.04 -4.63
N VAL A 275 -7.02 5.22 -5.68
CA VAL A 275 -6.79 3.78 -5.57
C VAL A 275 -5.57 3.38 -6.36
N SER A 276 -4.68 2.60 -5.75
CA SER A 276 -3.56 1.95 -6.40
C SER A 276 -3.79 0.45 -6.39
N LYS A 277 -3.94 -0.11 -7.59
CA LYS A 277 -4.07 -1.55 -7.81
C LYS A 277 -2.73 -2.10 -8.27
N MET A 278 -2.21 -3.11 -7.58
CA MET A 278 -1.02 -3.80 -8.01
C MET A 278 -1.34 -4.83 -9.10
N LEU A 279 -0.69 -4.68 -10.25
CA LEU A 279 -0.80 -5.56 -11.41
C LEU A 279 0.25 -6.67 -11.38
N TYR A 280 1.42 -6.36 -10.82
CA TYR A 280 2.57 -7.26 -10.73
C TYR A 280 3.41 -6.96 -9.49
N ALA A 281 4.00 -8.00 -8.90
CA ALA A 281 5.11 -7.91 -7.96
C ALA A 281 6.11 -9.03 -8.24
N SER A 282 7.41 -8.75 -8.22
CA SER A 282 8.45 -9.78 -8.42
C SER A 282 8.60 -10.72 -7.23
N HIS A 283 8.30 -10.25 -6.02
CA HIS A 283 8.49 -10.95 -4.75
C HIS A 283 7.31 -10.74 -3.80
N TYR A 284 7.17 -11.65 -2.84
CA TYR A 284 6.24 -11.65 -1.69
C TYR A 284 4.74 -11.65 -1.98
N PHE A 285 4.27 -10.84 -2.92
CA PHE A 285 2.87 -10.54 -3.09
C PHE A 285 2.26 -11.22 -4.30
N TRP A 286 1.03 -11.71 -4.13
CA TRP A 286 0.19 -12.17 -5.22
C TRP A 286 -0.61 -11.02 -5.81
N THR A 287 -1.18 -10.18 -4.95
CA THR A 287 -2.00 -9.03 -5.31
C THR A 287 -2.07 -8.05 -4.15
N ALA A 288 -2.28 -6.78 -4.44
CA ALA A 288 -2.47 -5.75 -3.44
C ALA A 288 -3.36 -4.62 -3.96
N ILE A 289 -4.03 -3.95 -3.05
CA ILE A 289 -4.78 -2.73 -3.30
C ILE A 289 -4.56 -1.77 -2.14
N GLU A 290 -4.37 -0.51 -2.48
CA GLU A 290 -4.36 0.62 -1.56
C GLU A 290 -5.46 1.58 -1.95
N LEU A 291 -6.43 1.77 -1.06
CA LEU A 291 -7.55 2.68 -1.25
C LEU A 291 -7.45 3.82 -0.26
N ARG A 292 -7.20 5.03 -0.78
CA ARG A 292 -7.11 6.28 -0.02
C ARG A 292 -8.35 7.11 -0.32
N VAL A 293 -9.10 7.52 0.70
CA VAL A 293 -10.31 8.33 0.59
C VAL A 293 -10.11 9.61 1.39
N LEU A 294 -10.19 10.74 0.70
CA LEU A 294 -10.05 12.07 1.26
C LEU A 294 -11.44 12.66 1.44
N VAL A 295 -11.84 12.93 2.67
CA VAL A 295 -13.18 13.42 3.01
C VAL A 295 -13.07 14.83 3.58
N PRO A 296 -13.59 15.86 2.89
CA PRO A 296 -13.61 17.22 3.43
C PRO A 296 -14.48 17.31 4.68
N ASP A 297 -14.11 18.17 5.61
CA ASP A 297 -14.88 18.42 6.84
C ASP A 297 -14.90 19.92 7.17
N PRO A 298 -15.82 20.68 6.54
CA PRO A 298 -15.92 22.12 6.75
C PRO A 298 -16.22 22.52 8.19
N ALA A 299 -16.82 21.62 8.99
CA ALA A 299 -17.08 21.89 10.41
C ALA A 299 -15.79 21.92 11.24
N ARG A 300 -14.72 21.25 10.76
CA ARG A 300 -13.41 21.21 11.41
C ARG A 300 -12.43 22.25 10.85
N GLY A 301 -12.51 22.57 9.56
CA GLY A 301 -11.66 23.60 8.93
C GLY A 301 -11.37 23.34 7.46
N GLN A 302 -10.33 24.00 6.93
CA GLN A 302 -9.93 23.97 5.51
C GLN A 302 -9.10 22.72 5.11
N GLY A 303 -9.24 21.63 5.87
CA GLY A 303 -8.50 20.37 5.67
C GLY A 303 -9.40 19.20 5.28
N PHE A 304 -8.88 17.98 5.43
CA PHE A 304 -9.64 16.76 5.15
C PHE A 304 -9.22 15.58 6.05
N TRP A 305 -10.13 14.64 6.22
CA TRP A 305 -9.82 13.31 6.75
C TRP A 305 -9.19 12.46 5.66
N PHE A 306 -7.97 12.00 5.90
CA PHE A 306 -7.29 11.01 5.05
C PHE A 306 -7.54 9.62 5.64
N ALA A 307 -8.39 8.83 5.00
CA ALA A 307 -8.62 7.43 5.35
C ALA A 307 -7.92 6.51 4.33
N ASN A 308 -7.18 5.51 4.79
CA ASN A 308 -6.44 4.57 3.96
C ASN A 308 -6.81 3.12 4.34
N VAL A 309 -7.10 2.30 3.33
CA VAL A 309 -7.32 0.86 3.46
C VAL A 309 -6.33 0.14 2.55
N ASN A 310 -5.37 -0.54 3.15
CA ASN A 310 -4.41 -1.39 2.45
C ASN A 310 -4.81 -2.85 2.63
N ARG A 311 -4.92 -3.60 1.53
CA ARG A 311 -5.03 -5.06 1.55
C ARG A 311 -4.02 -5.68 0.61
N SER A 312 -3.35 -6.72 1.06
CA SER A 312 -2.37 -7.46 0.28
C SER A 312 -2.46 -8.94 0.56
N ARG A 313 -2.32 -9.76 -0.49
CA ARG A 313 -2.13 -11.20 -0.37
C ARG A 313 -0.70 -11.60 -0.71
N SER A 314 -0.15 -12.52 0.07
CA SER A 314 1.27 -12.86 0.01
C SER A 314 1.56 -14.33 0.32
N ASP A 315 2.74 -14.78 -0.09
CA ASP A 315 3.29 -16.09 0.27
C ASP A 315 3.58 -16.21 1.78
N GLY A 316 3.86 -17.44 2.23
CA GLY A 316 4.50 -17.69 3.53
C GLY A 316 3.64 -17.46 4.77
N LEU A 317 2.38 -17.03 4.62
CA LEU A 317 1.46 -16.82 5.74
C LEU A 317 0.70 -18.11 6.14
N GLY A 318 0.75 -19.17 5.32
CA GLY A 318 0.09 -20.45 5.59
C GLY A 318 0.86 -21.37 6.56
N GLY A 319 0.18 -22.37 7.12
CA GLY A 319 0.80 -23.43 7.93
C GLY A 319 1.28 -23.02 9.33
N PHE A 320 1.97 -23.95 10.01
CA PHE A 320 2.44 -23.77 11.39
C PHE A 320 3.53 -22.69 11.49
N LEU A 321 4.58 -22.75 10.65
CA LEU A 321 5.62 -21.71 10.58
C LEU A 321 5.05 -20.34 10.18
N GLY A 322 4.04 -20.31 9.30
CA GLY A 322 3.37 -19.07 8.91
C GLY A 322 2.65 -18.39 10.08
N SER A 323 2.18 -19.13 11.09
CA SER A 323 1.51 -18.52 12.25
C SER A 323 2.41 -17.58 13.07
N ILE A 324 3.71 -17.89 13.18
CA ILE A 324 4.70 -17.06 13.86
C ILE A 324 5.02 -15.82 13.01
N ILE A 325 5.22 -16.02 11.70
CA ILE A 325 5.55 -14.95 10.75
C ILE A 325 4.40 -13.93 10.64
N ARG A 326 3.14 -14.38 10.68
CA ARG A 326 1.95 -13.50 10.63
C ARG A 326 1.98 -12.37 11.66
N GLY A 327 2.37 -12.66 12.90
CA GLY A 327 2.42 -11.65 13.96
C GLY A 327 3.40 -10.53 13.62
N LYS A 328 4.61 -10.91 13.16
CA LYS A 328 5.64 -9.96 12.72
C LYS A 328 5.18 -9.16 11.50
N VAL A 329 4.67 -9.82 10.46
CA VAL A 329 4.21 -9.15 9.23
C VAL A 329 3.08 -8.16 9.52
N ARG A 330 2.10 -8.54 10.35
CA ARG A 330 1.01 -7.65 10.77
C ARG A 330 1.52 -6.44 11.55
N GLY A 331 2.42 -6.66 12.52
CA GLY A 331 3.02 -5.57 13.30
C GLY A 331 3.82 -4.60 12.45
N GLU A 332 4.66 -5.11 11.54
CA GLU A 332 5.42 -4.26 10.61
C GLU A 332 4.52 -3.51 9.63
N ALA A 333 3.44 -4.14 9.17
CA ALA A 333 2.49 -3.48 8.29
C ALA A 333 1.68 -2.38 9.01
N GLU A 334 1.32 -2.55 10.29
CA GLU A 334 0.71 -1.47 11.09
C GLU A 334 1.68 -0.32 11.34
N LYS A 335 2.93 -0.61 11.70
CA LYS A 335 3.99 0.42 11.84
C LYS A 335 4.21 1.17 10.53
N GLY A 336 4.27 0.45 9.41
CA GLY A 336 4.41 1.02 8.08
C GLY A 336 3.26 1.95 7.72
N MET A 337 2.01 1.54 7.97
CA MET A 337 0.84 2.39 7.78
C MET A 337 0.92 3.65 8.65
N ARG A 338 1.28 3.52 9.93
CA ARG A 338 1.41 4.68 10.84
C ARG A 338 2.46 5.67 10.34
N ALA A 339 3.66 5.19 10.00
CA ALA A 339 4.74 6.02 9.49
C ALA A 339 4.35 6.71 8.17
N ALA A 340 3.60 6.02 7.29
CA ALA A 340 3.09 6.59 6.05
C ALA A 340 2.08 7.72 6.30
N LEU A 341 1.16 7.56 7.26
CA LEU A 341 0.21 8.61 7.65
C LEU A 341 0.93 9.83 8.24
N GLU A 342 1.89 9.61 9.14
CA GLU A 342 2.70 10.66 9.78
C GLU A 342 3.49 11.45 8.73
N THR A 343 4.19 10.74 7.84
CA THR A 343 4.97 11.34 6.76
C THR A 343 4.08 12.11 5.78
N THR A 344 2.94 11.53 5.40
CA THR A 344 1.98 12.16 4.48
C THR A 344 1.43 13.44 5.10
N LYS A 345 0.98 13.40 6.35
CA LYS A 345 0.50 14.58 7.08
C LYS A 345 1.58 15.66 7.14
N ALA A 346 2.77 15.32 7.64
CA ALA A 346 3.86 16.28 7.78
C ALA A 346 4.25 16.92 6.45
N ARG A 347 4.31 16.14 5.36
CA ARG A 347 4.65 16.64 4.03
C ARG A 347 3.58 17.56 3.45
N LEU A 348 2.31 17.26 3.65
CA LEU A 348 1.20 18.06 3.12
C LEU A 348 0.97 19.35 3.90
N GLU A 349 1.24 19.35 5.21
CA GLU A 349 1.09 20.50 6.10
C GLU A 349 2.32 21.43 6.09
N ALA A 350 3.48 20.93 5.62
CA ALA A 350 4.62 21.78 5.33
C ALA A 350 4.22 22.84 4.28
N ARG A 351 4.49 24.11 4.60
CA ARG A 351 4.03 25.26 3.80
C ARG A 351 4.76 25.38 2.47
#